data_AF-A0AAE9Z7C7-F1
#
_entry.id   AF-A0AAE9Z7C7-F1
#
_cell.length_a   1.000
_cell.length_b   1.000
_cell.length_c   1.000
_cell.angle_alpha   90.00
_cell.angle_beta   90.00
_cell.angle_gamma   90.00
#
_symmetry.space_group_name_H-M   'P 1'
#
loop_
_entity.id
_entity.type
_entity.pdbx_description
1 polymer ?
#
loop_
_entity_poly.entity_id
_entity_poly.type
_entity_poly.pdbx_seq_one_letter_code
_entity_poly.pdbx_strand_id
1 'polypeptide(L)'
;MNGETQLAFGIGLIDVIIGLAFIFFSLSVIASYLLESFYSVTRERARFLQKAVAQLVDERVNGQVHIGELTKEIFAHPLIAKKSARIDSGGRFKIAAWGPAYIQPQDFTDVLLAILRERYPHQPSMLGYGEMVRQLPPEETIKSVLAPLLNKSDSISEFRQNIAIWYDDAMERASGSFKRQTQLPLLIIGTVLALSMDVSTIEYANRLANDGALRSALVAEATSQVANIQSDAPDVTKEYLADLSKSIQTFNNDLADFGSNVAVRDLNNNMADILERLSTQKVEKDNKEAPGSKKEGNTLFWVIGCLFTGVAVSLGTSFWLNFLKLMISVRSSIRPGDSNPKDAPAAGAAANQPSPSPSLEGGSSSGSFEDHLDTKKISEIQEILGLSGDEVTGIMSMATRAALDKWRDDFGLPLGGLLTLEEYMLLKNPERWKR
;
A
#
# COMPACT_ATOMS: atom_id res chain seq x y z
N MET A 1 -33.41 -13.78 28.12
CA MET A 1 -32.64 -12.72 27.46
C MET A 1 -33.59 -11.97 26.55
N ASN A 2 -33.80 -10.68 26.81
CA ASN A 2 -34.73 -9.85 26.06
C ASN A 2 -34.07 -9.46 24.71
N GLY A 3 -34.85 -9.10 23.68
CA GLY A 3 -34.32 -8.79 22.34
C GLY A 3 -33.17 -7.76 22.34
N GLU A 4 -33.24 -6.76 23.23
CA GLU A 4 -32.18 -5.74 23.41
C GLU A 4 -30.87 -6.31 23.95
N THR A 5 -30.92 -7.31 24.84
CA THR A 5 -29.71 -7.97 25.37
C THR A 5 -29.03 -8.86 24.34
N GLN A 6 -29.78 -9.46 23.41
CA GLN A 6 -29.19 -10.19 22.29
C GLN A 6 -28.57 -9.26 21.25
N LEU A 7 -29.21 -8.12 20.98
CA LEU A 7 -28.66 -7.09 20.10
C LEU A 7 -27.37 -6.49 20.66
N ALA A 8 -27.35 -6.14 21.94
CA ALA A 8 -26.17 -5.61 22.63
C ALA A 8 -25.01 -6.61 22.68
N PHE A 9 -25.30 -7.90 22.89
CA PHE A 9 -24.29 -8.96 22.84
C PHE A 9 -23.74 -9.17 21.41
N GLY A 10 -24.62 -9.17 20.40
CA GLY A 10 -24.22 -9.29 18.98
C GLY A 10 -23.33 -8.13 18.51
N ILE A 11 -23.67 -6.90 18.89
CA ILE A 11 -22.87 -5.70 18.60
C ILE A 11 -21.50 -5.79 19.30
N GLY A 12 -21.50 -6.22 20.57
CA GLY A 12 -20.25 -6.38 21.32
C GLY A 12 -19.29 -7.41 20.70
N LEU A 13 -19.82 -8.49 20.13
CA LEU A 13 -19.02 -9.49 19.41
C LEU A 13 -18.45 -8.93 18.11
N ILE A 14 -19.24 -8.16 17.35
CA ILE A 14 -18.79 -7.51 16.11
C ILE A 14 -17.62 -6.55 16.39
N ASP A 15 -17.72 -5.75 17.46
CA ASP A 15 -16.65 -4.81 17.84
C ASP A 15 -15.36 -5.54 18.25
N VAL A 16 -15.45 -6.72 18.90
CA VAL A 16 -14.29 -7.58 19.18
C VAL A 16 -13.66 -8.09 17.89
N ILE A 17 -14.47 -8.54 16.93
CA ILE A 17 -14.01 -9.03 15.63
C ILE A 17 -13.30 -7.92 14.85
N ILE A 18 -13.85 -6.70 14.85
CA ILE A 18 -13.23 -5.53 14.19
C ILE A 18 -11.89 -5.21 14.84
N GLY A 19 -11.83 -5.13 16.17
CA GLY A 19 -10.59 -4.85 16.88
C GLY A 19 -9.50 -5.90 16.59
N LEU A 20 -9.87 -7.18 16.57
CA LEU A 20 -8.94 -8.27 16.25
C LEU A 20 -8.46 -8.22 14.80
N ALA A 21 -9.37 -7.96 13.85
CA ALA A 21 -9.03 -7.79 12.44
C ALA A 21 -8.10 -6.59 12.20
N PHE A 22 -8.25 -5.51 12.96
CA PHE A 22 -7.39 -4.35 12.87
C PHE A 22 -5.97 -4.64 13.38
N ILE A 23 -5.83 -5.44 14.44
CA ILE A 23 -4.52 -5.92 14.91
C ILE A 23 -3.85 -6.76 13.81
N PHE A 24 -4.57 -7.70 13.19
CA PHE A 24 -4.01 -8.53 12.12
C PHE A 24 -3.67 -7.73 10.87
N PHE A 25 -4.50 -6.76 10.49
CA PHE A 25 -4.20 -5.82 9.42
C PHE A 25 -2.88 -5.09 9.70
N SER A 26 -2.72 -4.53 10.90
CA SER A 26 -1.53 -3.77 11.31
C SER A 26 -0.26 -4.64 11.26
N LEU A 27 -0.31 -5.84 11.83
CA LEU A 27 0.79 -6.79 11.76
C LEU A 27 1.10 -7.26 10.33
N SER A 28 0.08 -7.36 9.47
CA SER A 28 0.27 -7.71 8.06
C SER A 28 0.96 -6.61 7.26
N VAL A 29 0.71 -5.34 7.58
CA VAL A 29 1.44 -4.20 7.01
C VAL A 29 2.91 -4.28 7.40
N ILE A 30 3.21 -4.50 8.68
CA ILE A 30 4.60 -4.63 9.18
C ILE A 30 5.30 -5.83 8.53
N ALA A 31 4.64 -6.99 8.48
CA ALA A 31 5.19 -8.19 7.86
C ALA A 31 5.48 -7.99 6.36
N SER A 32 4.60 -7.28 5.66
CA SER A 32 4.78 -6.94 4.24
C SER A 32 5.98 -6.02 4.04
N TYR A 33 6.18 -5.02 4.92
CA TYR A 33 7.34 -4.14 4.88
C TYR A 33 8.66 -4.90 5.13
N LEU A 34 8.69 -5.82 6.09
CA LEU A 34 9.87 -6.65 6.36
C LEU A 34 10.17 -7.58 5.19
N LEU A 35 9.14 -8.19 4.59
CA LEU A 35 9.28 -9.03 3.41
C LEU A 35 9.83 -8.22 2.23
N GLU A 36 9.30 -7.02 1.99
CA GLU A 36 9.77 -6.15 0.90
C GLU A 36 11.20 -5.69 1.14
N SER A 37 11.57 -5.37 2.39
CA SER A 37 12.95 -5.04 2.75
C SER A 37 13.90 -6.20 2.43
N PHE A 38 13.49 -7.43 2.74
CA PHE A 38 14.24 -8.63 2.40
C PHE A 38 14.33 -8.83 0.87
N TYR A 39 13.21 -8.68 0.15
CA TYR A 39 13.14 -8.88 -1.29
C TYR A 39 13.73 -7.76 -2.14
N SER A 40 13.80 -6.55 -1.62
CA SER A 40 14.53 -5.43 -2.23
C SER A 40 16.02 -5.76 -2.35
N VAL A 41 16.59 -6.40 -1.33
CA VAL A 41 17.99 -6.84 -1.31
C VAL A 41 18.19 -8.08 -2.20
N THR A 42 17.31 -9.09 -2.10
CA THR A 42 17.47 -10.34 -2.85
C THR A 42 17.02 -10.28 -4.31
N ARG A 43 16.21 -9.29 -4.69
CA ARG A 43 15.66 -9.06 -6.04
C ARG A 43 14.83 -10.23 -6.60
N GLU A 44 14.13 -10.94 -5.72
CA GLU A 44 13.36 -12.13 -6.11
C GLU A 44 12.26 -11.84 -7.12
N ARG A 45 11.61 -10.67 -7.07
CA ARG A 45 10.61 -10.28 -8.09
C ARG A 45 11.19 -10.16 -9.49
N ALA A 46 12.32 -9.46 -9.63
CA ALA A 46 12.97 -9.27 -10.92
C ALA A 46 13.45 -10.62 -11.51
N ARG A 47 14.01 -11.49 -10.65
CA ARG A 47 14.40 -12.86 -11.05
C ARG A 47 13.20 -13.72 -11.43
N PHE A 48 12.10 -13.62 -10.68
CA PHE A 48 10.87 -14.34 -10.97
C PHE A 48 10.28 -13.88 -12.30
N LEU A 49 10.23 -12.57 -12.54
CA LEU A 49 9.75 -12.01 -13.80
C LEU A 49 10.58 -12.50 -14.98
N GLN A 50 11.91 -12.51 -14.87
CA GLN A 50 12.78 -13.06 -15.92
C GLN A 50 12.45 -14.53 -16.23
N LYS A 51 12.27 -15.36 -15.20
CA LYS A 51 11.88 -16.77 -15.39
C LYS A 51 10.48 -16.90 -16.00
N ALA A 52 9.55 -16.06 -15.60
CA ALA A 52 8.19 -16.05 -16.13
C ALA A 52 8.17 -15.66 -17.61
N VAL A 53 8.93 -14.62 -18.01
CA VAL A 53 9.10 -14.24 -19.42
C VAL A 53 9.79 -15.34 -20.21
N ALA A 54 10.87 -15.92 -19.68
CA ALA A 54 11.55 -17.04 -20.32
C ALA A 54 10.61 -18.23 -20.57
N GLN A 55 9.71 -18.52 -19.64
CA GLN A 55 8.69 -19.55 -19.82
C GLN A 55 7.72 -19.27 -20.97
N LEU A 56 7.53 -18.01 -21.36
CA LEU A 56 6.62 -17.58 -22.42
C LEU A 56 7.27 -17.53 -23.79
N VAL A 57 8.52 -17.07 -23.85
CA VAL A 57 9.15 -16.74 -25.14
C VAL A 57 10.23 -17.74 -25.55
N ASP A 58 10.95 -18.33 -24.59
CA ASP A 58 12.08 -19.21 -24.87
C ASP A 58 11.65 -20.68 -25.01
N GLU A 59 12.56 -21.49 -25.55
CA GLU A 59 12.41 -22.94 -25.66
C GLU A 59 12.52 -23.63 -24.29
N ARG A 60 11.75 -24.69 -24.09
CA ARG A 60 11.90 -25.57 -22.92
C ARG A 60 12.93 -26.66 -23.18
N VAL A 61 14.10 -26.52 -22.56
CA VAL A 61 15.14 -27.57 -22.61
C VAL A 61 14.87 -28.60 -21.53
N ASN A 62 14.64 -29.87 -21.91
CA ASN A 62 14.39 -30.99 -20.99
C ASN A 62 13.23 -30.76 -19.98
N GLY A 63 12.19 -30.02 -20.40
CA GLY A 63 11.06 -29.67 -19.54
C GLY A 63 11.37 -28.62 -18.46
N GLN A 64 12.59 -28.09 -18.42
CA GLN A 64 12.98 -27.00 -17.51
C GLN A 64 12.94 -25.65 -18.24
N VAL A 65 12.60 -24.59 -17.47
CA VAL A 65 12.61 -23.22 -17.96
C VAL A 65 14.04 -22.70 -17.92
N HIS A 66 14.64 -22.47 -19.08
CA HIS A 66 15.96 -21.85 -19.23
C HIS A 66 15.78 -20.41 -19.73
N ILE A 67 16.59 -19.48 -19.21
CA ILE A 67 16.60 -18.09 -19.71
C ILE A 67 17.39 -18.07 -21.02
N GLY A 68 16.68 -18.08 -22.13
CA GLY A 68 17.21 -18.06 -23.49
C GLY A 68 17.70 -16.68 -23.93
N GLU A 69 18.05 -16.59 -25.20
CA GLU A 69 18.58 -15.37 -25.80
C GLU A 69 17.50 -14.28 -25.93
N LEU A 70 16.29 -14.66 -26.34
CA LEU A 70 15.20 -13.70 -26.54
C LEU A 70 14.81 -13.01 -25.24
N THR A 71 14.72 -13.72 -24.12
CA THR A 71 14.50 -13.09 -22.81
C THR A 71 15.63 -12.13 -22.45
N LYS A 72 16.89 -12.48 -22.70
CA LYS A 72 18.03 -11.59 -22.39
C LYS A 72 17.96 -10.31 -23.22
N GLU A 73 17.62 -10.41 -24.50
CA GLU A 73 17.44 -9.26 -25.39
C GLU A 73 16.28 -8.37 -24.91
N ILE A 74 15.13 -8.95 -24.54
CA ILE A 74 13.97 -8.22 -24.00
C ILE A 74 14.38 -7.39 -22.78
N PHE A 75 15.07 -8.01 -21.81
CA PHE A 75 15.49 -7.31 -20.59
C PHE A 75 16.63 -6.31 -20.80
N ALA A 76 17.47 -6.52 -21.82
CA ALA A 76 18.53 -5.59 -22.20
C ALA A 76 18.00 -4.38 -23.01
N HIS A 77 16.82 -4.50 -23.62
CA HIS A 77 16.26 -3.46 -24.46
C HIS A 77 16.07 -2.13 -23.69
N PRO A 78 16.45 -0.95 -24.25
CA PRO A 78 16.43 0.32 -23.51
C PRO A 78 15.07 0.71 -22.92
N LEU A 79 13.95 0.34 -23.56
CA LEU A 79 12.60 0.61 -23.05
C LEU A 79 12.25 -0.15 -21.76
N ILE A 80 12.90 -1.30 -21.51
CA ILE A 80 12.70 -2.11 -20.31
C ILE A 80 13.84 -1.88 -19.32
N ALA A 81 15.09 -1.92 -19.79
CA ALA A 81 16.27 -1.77 -18.95
C ALA A 81 16.27 -0.44 -18.17
N LYS A 82 15.93 0.68 -18.84
CA LYS A 82 15.91 2.01 -18.19
C LYS A 82 14.83 2.13 -17.10
N LYS A 83 13.75 1.36 -17.16
CA LYS A 83 12.72 1.31 -16.10
C LYS A 83 13.23 0.67 -14.81
N SER A 84 14.38 -0.01 -14.88
CA SER A 84 15.07 -0.57 -13.72
C SER A 84 16.21 0.31 -13.20
N ALA A 85 16.36 1.53 -13.74
CA ALA A 85 17.37 2.47 -13.28
C ALA A 85 17.11 2.88 -11.83
N ARG A 86 18.16 2.86 -11.02
CA ARG A 86 18.14 3.27 -9.62
C ARG A 86 19.31 4.19 -9.33
N ILE A 87 19.16 5.01 -8.31
CA ILE A 87 20.23 5.86 -7.79
C ILE A 87 20.96 5.05 -6.70
N ASP A 88 22.27 4.82 -6.90
CA ASP A 88 23.10 4.17 -5.88
C ASP A 88 23.43 5.13 -4.71
N SER A 89 24.00 4.61 -3.62
CA SER A 89 24.36 5.42 -2.44
C SER A 89 25.37 6.55 -2.75
N GLY A 90 26.00 6.54 -3.92
CA GLY A 90 26.88 7.60 -4.42
C GLY A 90 26.19 8.56 -5.40
N GLY A 91 24.87 8.52 -5.53
CA GLY A 91 24.11 9.41 -6.40
C GLY A 91 24.15 9.05 -7.89
N ARG A 92 24.66 7.86 -8.27
CA ARG A 92 24.79 7.46 -9.68
C ARG A 92 23.62 6.62 -10.14
N PHE A 93 23.11 6.91 -11.33
CA PHE A 93 22.12 6.07 -12.00
C PHE A 93 22.76 4.75 -12.46
N LYS A 94 22.23 3.63 -11.97
CA LYS A 94 22.61 2.27 -12.37
C LYS A 94 21.38 1.47 -12.77
N ILE A 95 21.47 0.78 -13.90
CA ILE A 95 20.47 -0.19 -14.34
C ILE A 95 20.56 -1.42 -13.42
N ALA A 96 19.42 -1.90 -12.92
CA ALA A 96 19.41 -3.09 -12.09
C ALA A 96 19.81 -4.31 -12.93
N ALA A 97 20.83 -5.06 -12.49
CA ALA A 97 21.32 -6.26 -13.19
C ALA A 97 20.27 -7.33 -13.53
N TRP A 98 19.15 -7.37 -12.80
CA TRP A 98 18.08 -8.35 -13.00
C TRP A 98 16.84 -7.74 -13.68
N GLY A 99 16.93 -6.48 -14.12
CA GLY A 99 15.82 -5.75 -14.73
C GLY A 99 14.77 -5.27 -13.73
N PRO A 100 13.61 -4.80 -14.23
CA PRO A 100 12.53 -4.28 -13.39
C PRO A 100 11.76 -5.41 -12.68
N ALA A 101 10.99 -5.04 -11.64
CA ALA A 101 10.12 -5.98 -10.93
C ALA A 101 8.79 -6.25 -11.66
N TYR A 102 8.46 -5.41 -12.63
CA TYR A 102 7.25 -5.50 -13.46
C TYR A 102 7.52 -4.86 -14.84
N ILE A 103 6.91 -5.39 -15.88
CA ILE A 103 6.92 -4.83 -17.25
C ILE A 103 5.47 -4.70 -17.68
N GLN A 104 5.07 -3.50 -18.14
CA GLN A 104 3.71 -3.30 -18.63
C GLN A 104 3.49 -4.10 -19.92
N PRO A 105 2.28 -4.61 -20.17
CA PRO A 105 1.98 -5.39 -21.37
C PRO A 105 2.33 -4.68 -22.69
N GLN A 106 2.14 -3.37 -22.74
CA GLN A 106 2.47 -2.56 -23.91
C GLN A 106 3.99 -2.47 -24.11
N ASP A 107 4.76 -2.21 -23.05
CA ASP A 107 6.23 -2.19 -23.16
C ASP A 107 6.78 -3.52 -23.65
N PHE A 108 6.26 -4.62 -23.09
CA PHE A 108 6.66 -5.96 -23.51
C PHE A 108 6.38 -6.18 -25.00
N THR A 109 5.17 -5.82 -25.45
CA THR A 109 4.75 -5.97 -26.85
C THR A 109 5.64 -5.14 -27.78
N ASP A 110 5.92 -3.90 -27.40
CA ASP A 110 6.73 -2.97 -28.17
C ASP A 110 8.17 -3.47 -28.30
N VAL A 111 8.75 -3.93 -27.20
CA VAL A 111 10.10 -4.48 -27.17
C VAL A 111 10.19 -5.79 -27.95
N LEU A 112 9.24 -6.71 -27.76
CA LEU A 112 9.21 -7.98 -28.46
C LEU A 112 9.17 -7.75 -29.98
N LEU A 113 8.25 -6.91 -30.46
CA LEU A 113 8.13 -6.62 -31.89
C LEU A 113 9.34 -5.84 -32.43
N ALA A 114 9.97 -5.00 -31.63
CA ALA A 114 11.20 -4.31 -32.03
C ALA A 114 12.36 -5.29 -32.23
N ILE A 115 12.57 -6.20 -31.27
CA ILE A 115 13.60 -7.25 -31.34
C ILE A 115 13.36 -8.18 -32.54
N LEU A 116 12.11 -8.63 -32.71
CA LEU A 116 11.78 -9.52 -33.83
C LEU A 116 11.92 -8.84 -35.19
N ARG A 117 11.67 -7.53 -35.28
CA ARG A 117 11.94 -6.75 -36.50
C ARG A 117 13.42 -6.64 -36.81
N GLU A 118 14.27 -6.50 -35.79
CA GLU A 118 15.72 -6.47 -35.97
C GLU A 118 16.25 -7.84 -36.43
N ARG A 119 15.75 -8.93 -35.82
CA ARG A 119 16.14 -10.31 -36.14
C ARG A 119 15.62 -10.77 -37.52
N TYR A 120 14.40 -10.36 -37.88
CA TYR A 120 13.73 -10.71 -39.13
C TYR A 120 13.17 -9.45 -39.80
N PRO A 121 13.98 -8.72 -40.59
CA PRO A 121 13.56 -7.48 -41.23
C PRO A 121 12.31 -7.66 -42.11
N HIS A 122 11.25 -6.91 -41.82
CA HIS A 122 9.97 -6.96 -42.53
C HIS A 122 9.32 -5.57 -42.57
N GLN A 123 8.37 -5.38 -43.49
CA GLN A 123 7.56 -4.16 -43.51
C GLN A 123 6.60 -4.15 -42.32
N PRO A 124 6.35 -3.00 -41.66
CA PRO A 124 5.39 -2.90 -40.56
C PRO A 124 3.95 -2.95 -41.09
N SER A 125 3.54 -4.11 -41.61
CA SER A 125 2.22 -4.41 -42.16
C SER A 125 1.79 -5.80 -41.69
N MET A 126 0.49 -6.10 -41.74
CA MET A 126 -0.02 -7.43 -41.38
C MET A 126 0.64 -8.55 -42.20
N LEU A 127 0.87 -8.31 -43.49
CA LEU A 127 1.61 -9.23 -44.35
C LEU A 127 3.07 -9.38 -43.92
N GLY A 128 3.73 -8.28 -43.54
CA GLY A 128 5.11 -8.32 -43.05
C GLY A 128 5.26 -9.06 -41.73
N TYR A 129 4.34 -8.87 -40.78
CA TYR A 129 4.32 -9.67 -39.55
C TYR A 129 4.02 -11.15 -39.84
N GLY A 130 3.19 -11.46 -40.84
CA GLY A 130 2.97 -12.84 -41.31
C GLY A 130 4.24 -13.49 -41.84
N GLU A 131 5.03 -12.75 -42.60
CA GLU A 131 6.32 -13.22 -43.10
C GLU A 131 7.33 -13.42 -41.96
N MET A 132 7.43 -12.45 -41.05
CA MET A 132 8.25 -12.57 -39.84
C MET A 132 7.92 -13.83 -39.03
N VAL A 133 6.63 -14.09 -38.75
CA VAL A 133 6.20 -15.26 -37.99
C VAL A 133 6.56 -16.57 -38.70
N ARG A 134 6.52 -16.60 -40.05
CA ARG A 134 6.91 -17.79 -40.82
C ARG A 134 8.40 -18.11 -40.66
N GLN A 135 9.24 -17.07 -40.62
CA GLN A 135 10.70 -17.19 -40.51
C GLN A 135 11.19 -17.58 -39.11
N LEU A 136 10.36 -17.43 -38.07
CA LEU A 136 10.71 -17.86 -36.71
C LEU A 136 11.08 -19.36 -36.68
N PRO A 137 12.07 -19.78 -35.87
CA PRO A 137 12.38 -21.19 -35.68
C PRO A 137 11.16 -21.93 -35.11
N PRO A 138 10.87 -23.16 -35.60
CA PRO A 138 9.74 -23.94 -35.10
C PRO A 138 9.88 -24.36 -33.62
N GLU A 139 11.10 -24.33 -33.09
CA GLU A 139 11.43 -24.75 -31.73
C GLU A 139 11.20 -23.63 -30.70
N GLU A 140 11.13 -22.37 -31.14
CA GLU A 140 10.82 -21.25 -30.26
C GLU A 140 9.33 -21.23 -29.91
N THR A 141 9.02 -21.23 -28.61
CA THR A 141 7.64 -21.17 -28.09
C THR A 141 6.88 -19.96 -28.66
N ILE A 142 7.57 -18.84 -28.87
CA ILE A 142 6.98 -17.59 -29.35
C ILE A 142 6.29 -17.73 -30.72
N LYS A 143 6.78 -18.60 -31.62
CA LYS A 143 6.16 -18.83 -32.92
C LYS A 143 4.75 -19.41 -32.79
N SER A 144 4.60 -20.38 -31.90
CA SER A 144 3.33 -21.07 -31.64
C SER A 144 2.27 -20.14 -31.04
N VAL A 145 2.69 -19.02 -30.45
CA VAL A 145 1.83 -17.98 -29.88
C VAL A 145 1.53 -16.89 -30.92
N LEU A 146 2.54 -16.35 -31.59
CA LEU A 146 2.35 -15.22 -32.50
C LEU A 146 1.52 -15.59 -33.74
N ALA A 147 1.63 -16.82 -34.25
CA ALA A 147 0.85 -17.28 -35.40
C ALA A 147 -0.68 -17.22 -35.18
N PRO A 148 -1.26 -17.82 -34.13
CA PRO A 148 -2.69 -17.72 -33.89
C PRO A 148 -3.14 -16.30 -33.52
N LEU A 149 -2.33 -15.53 -32.78
CA LEU A 149 -2.66 -14.14 -32.45
C LEU A 149 -2.73 -13.25 -33.70
N LEU A 150 -1.80 -13.45 -34.65
CA LEU A 150 -1.80 -12.75 -35.92
C LEU A 150 -3.02 -13.12 -36.78
N ASN A 151 -3.36 -14.41 -36.84
CA ASN A 151 -4.53 -14.89 -37.60
C ASN A 151 -5.87 -14.36 -37.07
N LYS A 152 -5.92 -14.00 -35.78
CA LYS A 152 -7.10 -13.41 -35.14
C LYS A 152 -7.17 -11.88 -35.34
N SER A 153 -6.14 -11.26 -35.91
CA SER A 153 -6.05 -9.81 -36.02
C SER A 153 -6.25 -9.33 -37.44
N ASP A 154 -7.10 -8.32 -37.60
CA ASP A 154 -7.31 -7.65 -38.90
C ASP A 154 -6.37 -6.46 -39.09
N SER A 155 -5.82 -5.92 -37.99
CA SER A 155 -4.95 -4.74 -38.01
C SER A 155 -3.73 -4.90 -37.11
N ILE A 156 -2.69 -4.07 -37.36
CA ILE A 156 -1.48 -4.04 -36.53
C ILE A 156 -1.80 -3.68 -35.08
N SER A 157 -2.73 -2.74 -34.88
CA SER A 157 -3.16 -2.32 -33.54
C SER A 157 -3.80 -3.48 -32.78
N GLU A 158 -4.66 -4.24 -33.44
CA GLU A 158 -5.29 -5.42 -32.85
C GLU A 158 -4.28 -6.54 -32.58
N PHE A 159 -3.30 -6.75 -33.47
CA PHE A 159 -2.23 -7.71 -33.25
C PHE A 159 -1.39 -7.36 -32.02
N ARG A 160 -1.00 -6.09 -31.88
CA ARG A 160 -0.30 -5.59 -30.68
C ARG A 160 -1.14 -5.77 -29.43
N GLN A 161 -2.42 -5.42 -29.48
CA GLN A 161 -3.33 -5.59 -28.35
C GLN A 161 -3.48 -7.05 -27.95
N ASN A 162 -3.60 -7.97 -28.92
CA ASN A 162 -3.70 -9.40 -28.65
C ASN A 162 -2.42 -9.96 -28.00
N ILE A 163 -1.23 -9.47 -28.39
CA ILE A 163 0.04 -9.83 -27.72
C ILE A 163 0.05 -9.29 -26.28
N ALA A 164 -0.36 -8.03 -26.09
CA ALA A 164 -0.41 -7.41 -24.77
C ALA A 164 -1.35 -8.18 -23.83
N ILE A 165 -2.55 -8.54 -24.28
CA ILE A 165 -3.50 -9.35 -23.51
C ILE A 165 -2.91 -10.72 -23.18
N TRP A 166 -2.30 -11.40 -24.16
CA TRP A 166 -1.67 -12.71 -23.93
C TRP A 166 -0.57 -12.65 -22.86
N TYR A 167 0.27 -11.62 -22.91
CA TYR A 167 1.31 -11.40 -21.92
C TYR A 167 0.70 -11.11 -20.54
N ASP A 168 -0.32 -10.27 -20.46
CA ASP A 168 -1.00 -9.91 -19.20
C ASP A 168 -1.64 -11.14 -18.54
N ASP A 169 -2.39 -11.94 -19.31
CA ASP A 169 -2.96 -13.22 -18.85
C ASP A 169 -1.89 -14.18 -18.31
N ALA A 170 -0.72 -14.20 -18.96
CA ALA A 170 0.40 -15.00 -18.52
C ALA A 170 1.04 -14.47 -17.24
N MET A 171 1.18 -13.16 -17.11
CA MET A 171 1.69 -12.51 -15.91
C MET A 171 0.72 -12.60 -14.73
N GLU A 172 -0.59 -12.65 -14.95
CA GLU A 172 -1.57 -12.93 -13.90
C GLU A 172 -1.32 -14.32 -13.28
N ARG A 173 -1.13 -15.35 -14.12
CA ARG A 173 -0.80 -16.71 -13.66
C ARG A 173 0.56 -16.78 -12.97
N ALA A 174 1.56 -16.09 -13.51
CA ALA A 174 2.88 -16.00 -12.91
C ALA A 174 2.80 -15.33 -11.52
N SER A 175 2.07 -14.23 -11.40
CA SER A 175 1.85 -13.51 -10.14
C SER A 175 1.20 -14.39 -9.08
N GLY A 176 0.24 -15.24 -9.46
CA GLY A 176 -0.33 -16.25 -8.56
C GLY A 176 0.71 -17.26 -8.04
N SER A 177 1.66 -17.67 -8.87
CA SER A 177 2.75 -18.57 -8.48
C SER A 177 3.78 -17.88 -7.59
N PHE A 178 4.05 -16.60 -7.81
CA PHE A 178 4.88 -15.78 -6.93
C PHE A 178 4.21 -15.63 -5.55
N LYS A 179 2.92 -15.33 -5.51
CA LYS A 179 2.15 -15.22 -4.25
C LYS A 179 2.25 -16.48 -3.39
N ARG A 180 2.18 -17.68 -4.00
CA ARG A 180 2.36 -18.94 -3.26
C ARG A 180 3.79 -19.09 -2.69
N GLN A 181 4.80 -18.61 -3.41
CA GLN A 181 6.18 -18.63 -2.93
C GLN A 181 6.39 -17.63 -1.79
N THR A 182 5.67 -16.50 -1.75
CA THR A 182 5.80 -15.49 -0.70
C THR A 182 4.99 -15.78 0.56
N GLN A 183 4.01 -16.68 0.51
CA GLN A 183 3.18 -17.04 1.66
C GLN A 183 3.96 -17.68 2.82
N LEU A 184 4.91 -18.59 2.53
CA LEU A 184 5.70 -19.23 3.58
C LEU A 184 6.65 -18.23 4.30
N PRO A 185 7.42 -17.39 3.59
CA PRO A 185 8.16 -16.29 4.20
C PRO A 185 7.29 -15.36 5.05
N LEU A 186 6.09 -15.00 4.57
CA LEU A 186 5.15 -14.18 5.35
C LEU A 186 4.65 -14.87 6.61
N LEU A 187 4.38 -16.18 6.55
CA LEU A 187 4.01 -16.96 7.73
C LEU A 187 5.15 -16.98 8.76
N ILE A 188 6.39 -17.15 8.31
CA ILE A 188 7.56 -17.14 9.19
C ILE A 188 7.73 -15.75 9.81
N ILE A 189 7.72 -14.69 9.01
CA ILE A 189 7.84 -13.29 9.49
C ILE A 189 6.70 -12.97 10.47
N GLY A 190 5.46 -13.29 10.12
CA GLY A 190 4.29 -13.05 10.97
C GLY A 190 4.35 -13.81 12.28
N THR A 191 4.83 -15.05 12.28
CA THR A 191 5.01 -15.85 13.50
C THR A 191 6.13 -15.26 14.37
N VAL A 192 7.25 -14.87 13.77
CA VAL A 192 8.36 -14.22 14.49
C VAL A 192 7.91 -12.88 15.08
N LEU A 193 7.15 -12.07 14.33
CA LEU A 193 6.56 -10.84 14.82
C LEU A 193 5.65 -11.10 16.03
N ALA A 194 4.72 -12.04 15.90
CA ALA A 194 3.79 -12.41 16.98
C ALA A 194 4.54 -12.83 18.27
N LEU A 195 5.61 -13.63 18.14
CA LEU A 195 6.45 -14.04 19.27
C LEU A 195 7.25 -12.87 19.86
N SER A 196 7.83 -12.01 19.01
CA SER A 196 8.66 -10.89 19.44
C SER A 196 7.88 -9.77 20.13
N MET A 197 6.65 -9.55 19.69
CA MET A 197 5.75 -8.52 20.20
C MET A 197 4.78 -9.06 21.25
N ASP A 198 4.86 -10.36 21.56
CA ASP A 198 4.00 -11.04 22.53
C ASP A 198 2.50 -10.86 22.18
N VAL A 199 2.20 -10.95 20.88
CA VAL A 199 0.84 -10.85 20.35
C VAL A 199 0.27 -12.25 20.16
N SER A 200 -0.70 -12.59 21.00
CA SER A 200 -1.45 -13.84 20.95
C SER A 200 -2.91 -13.58 20.64
N THR A 201 -3.43 -14.19 19.56
CA THR A 201 -4.83 -14.05 19.14
C THR A 201 -5.82 -14.37 20.28
N ILE A 202 -5.57 -15.44 21.04
CA ILE A 202 -6.46 -15.89 22.13
C ILE A 202 -6.48 -14.85 23.26
N GLU A 203 -5.32 -14.31 23.60
CA GLU A 203 -5.19 -13.30 24.65
C GLU A 203 -5.86 -11.98 24.25
N TYR A 204 -5.62 -11.50 23.03
CA TYR A 204 -6.23 -10.26 22.55
C TYR A 204 -7.75 -10.38 22.34
N ALA A 205 -8.24 -11.53 21.89
CA ALA A 205 -9.68 -11.78 21.84
C ALA A 205 -10.32 -11.69 23.24
N ASN A 206 -9.68 -12.28 24.25
CA ASN A 206 -10.16 -12.21 25.63
C ASN A 206 -10.05 -10.79 26.22
N ARG A 207 -8.97 -10.06 25.93
CA ARG A 207 -8.80 -8.66 26.36
C ARG A 207 -9.88 -7.77 25.74
N LEU A 208 -10.11 -7.85 24.44
CA LEU A 208 -11.13 -7.10 23.72
C LEU A 208 -12.56 -7.42 24.22
N ALA A 209 -12.82 -8.67 24.59
CA ALA A 209 -14.13 -9.07 25.11
C ALA A 209 -14.42 -8.49 26.51
N ASN A 210 -13.39 -8.29 27.33
CA ASN A 210 -13.54 -7.86 28.72
C ASN A 210 -13.22 -6.36 28.96
N ASP A 211 -12.51 -5.71 28.03
CA ASP A 211 -12.15 -4.29 28.10
C ASP A 211 -12.91 -3.49 27.04
N GLY A 212 -14.00 -2.84 27.47
CA GLY A 212 -14.82 -2.02 26.59
C GLY A 212 -14.09 -0.79 26.06
N ALA A 213 -13.17 -0.20 26.83
CA ALA A 213 -12.45 1.01 26.42
C ALA A 213 -11.42 0.69 25.33
N LEU A 214 -10.63 -0.37 25.52
CA LEU A 214 -9.69 -0.86 24.51
C LEU A 214 -10.40 -1.22 23.21
N ARG A 215 -11.53 -1.93 23.31
CA ARG A 215 -12.34 -2.31 22.15
C ARG A 215 -12.87 -1.09 21.39
N SER A 216 -13.43 -0.11 22.09
CA SER A 216 -13.92 1.12 21.45
C SER A 216 -12.80 1.92 20.77
N ALA A 217 -11.61 2.00 21.38
CA ALA A 217 -10.46 2.67 20.78
C ALA A 217 -10.01 2.00 19.48
N LEU A 218 -9.90 0.66 19.46
CA LEU A 218 -9.48 -0.09 18.27
C LEU A 218 -10.52 -0.04 17.14
N VAL A 219 -11.82 -0.03 17.48
CA VAL A 219 -12.90 0.14 16.48
C VAL A 219 -12.88 1.54 15.87
N ALA A 220 -12.63 2.57 16.68
CA ALA A 220 -12.51 3.94 16.19
C ALA A 220 -11.35 4.07 15.20
N GLU A 221 -10.17 3.51 15.54
CA GLU A 221 -9.00 3.52 14.67
C GLU A 221 -9.21 2.68 13.40
N ALA A 222 -9.86 1.52 13.49
CA ALA A 222 -10.19 0.72 12.32
C ALA A 222 -11.12 1.49 11.35
N THR A 223 -12.07 2.24 11.90
CA THR A 223 -13.04 3.01 11.12
C THR A 223 -12.39 4.23 10.47
N SER A 224 -11.53 4.96 11.19
CA SER A 224 -10.76 6.07 10.62
C SER A 224 -9.83 5.57 9.50
N GLN A 225 -9.15 4.45 9.70
CA GLN A 225 -8.26 3.87 8.72
C GLN A 225 -8.99 3.45 7.44
N VAL A 226 -10.16 2.81 7.56
CA VAL A 226 -10.96 2.43 6.39
C VAL A 226 -11.54 3.65 5.68
N ALA A 227 -12.03 4.65 6.41
CA ALA A 227 -12.54 5.89 5.81
C ALA A 227 -11.47 6.63 4.99
N ASN A 228 -10.24 6.71 5.50
CA ASN A 228 -9.10 7.31 4.79
C ASN A 228 -8.72 6.55 3.52
N ILE A 229 -8.92 5.23 3.48
CA ILE A 229 -8.64 4.39 2.31
C ILE A 229 -9.79 4.43 1.29
N GLN A 230 -11.00 4.81 1.70
CA GLN A 230 -12.22 4.69 0.89
C GLN A 230 -12.55 5.93 0.05
N SER A 231 -11.77 7.01 0.14
CA SER A 231 -11.96 8.23 -0.65
C SER A 231 -11.70 8.09 -2.17
N ASP A 232 -11.63 6.88 -2.74
CA ASP A 232 -11.33 6.66 -4.17
C ASP A 232 -12.08 5.50 -4.87
N ALA A 233 -13.22 4.99 -4.34
CA ALA A 233 -14.04 4.02 -5.11
C ALA A 233 -15.55 3.98 -4.77
N PRO A 234 -16.46 3.81 -5.77
CA PRO A 234 -17.90 3.70 -5.57
C PRO A 234 -18.37 2.29 -5.17
N ASP A 235 -19.57 2.27 -4.58
CA ASP A 235 -20.35 1.14 -4.04
C ASP A 235 -21.03 0.31 -5.15
N VAL A 236 -20.87 -1.03 -5.20
CA VAL A 236 -21.93 -2.08 -5.11
C VAL A 236 -21.30 -3.50 -5.05
N THR A 237 -21.81 -4.33 -4.13
CA THR A 237 -21.34 -5.67 -3.69
C THR A 237 -21.25 -6.79 -4.75
N LYS A 238 -21.59 -6.56 -6.03
CA LYS A 238 -21.42 -7.54 -7.12
C LYS A 238 -20.25 -7.22 -8.04
N GLU A 239 -19.90 -5.94 -8.17
CA GLU A 239 -18.67 -5.48 -8.80
C GLU A 239 -17.48 -5.76 -7.88
N TYR A 240 -17.69 -5.71 -6.56
CA TYR A 240 -16.71 -6.05 -5.51
C TYR A 240 -16.10 -7.46 -5.61
N LEU A 241 -16.82 -8.45 -6.17
CA LEU A 241 -16.29 -9.81 -6.37
C LEU A 241 -15.43 -9.93 -7.65
N ALA A 242 -15.70 -9.11 -8.66
CA ALA A 242 -14.85 -8.95 -9.85
C ALA A 242 -13.67 -8.01 -9.59
N ASP A 243 -13.86 -7.06 -8.66
CA ASP A 243 -12.82 -6.18 -8.14
C ASP A 243 -11.95 -6.89 -7.09
N LEU A 244 -12.40 -8.04 -6.55
CA LEU A 244 -11.59 -8.89 -5.68
C LEU A 244 -10.45 -9.59 -6.44
N SER A 245 -10.66 -9.96 -7.71
CA SER A 245 -9.58 -10.50 -8.56
C SER A 245 -8.66 -9.39 -9.07
N LYS A 246 -9.23 -8.22 -9.43
CA LYS A 246 -8.42 -7.03 -9.76
C LYS A 246 -7.61 -6.55 -8.57
N SER A 247 -8.16 -6.44 -7.37
CA SER A 247 -7.43 -6.07 -6.14
C SER A 247 -6.36 -7.08 -5.72
N ILE A 248 -6.40 -8.33 -6.21
CA ILE A 248 -5.30 -9.30 -6.08
C ILE A 248 -4.16 -8.97 -7.07
N GLN A 249 -4.47 -8.44 -8.26
CA GLN A 249 -3.49 -7.90 -9.21
C GLN A 249 -2.96 -6.54 -8.72
N THR A 250 -3.84 -5.65 -8.26
CA THR A 250 -3.50 -4.39 -7.60
C THR A 250 -2.68 -4.65 -6.36
N PHE A 251 -2.90 -5.70 -5.56
CA PHE A 251 -2.03 -6.06 -4.44
C PHE A 251 -0.60 -6.42 -4.87
N ASN A 252 -0.40 -7.04 -6.02
CA ASN A 252 0.95 -7.33 -6.53
C ASN A 252 1.64 -6.08 -7.10
N ASN A 253 0.86 -5.18 -7.70
CA ASN A 253 1.34 -3.89 -8.20
C ASN A 253 1.56 -2.88 -7.06
N ASP A 254 0.71 -2.88 -6.05
CA ASP A 254 0.79 -2.13 -4.80
C ASP A 254 1.91 -2.67 -3.94
N LEU A 255 2.20 -3.98 -3.87
CA LEU A 255 3.42 -4.41 -3.19
C LEU A 255 4.69 -3.89 -3.89
N ALA A 256 4.61 -3.52 -5.17
CA ALA A 256 5.70 -2.88 -5.91
C ALA A 256 5.70 -1.34 -5.78
N ASP A 257 4.55 -0.70 -5.53
CA ASP A 257 4.38 0.76 -5.44
C ASP A 257 4.16 1.31 -4.00
N PHE A 258 3.77 0.45 -3.06
CA PHE A 258 3.67 0.71 -1.60
C PHE A 258 5.06 0.92 -0.98
N GLY A 259 6.11 0.43 -1.64
CA GLY A 259 7.49 0.78 -1.36
C GLY A 259 7.86 2.21 -1.78
N SER A 260 7.03 2.89 -2.60
CA SER A 260 7.27 4.25 -3.08
C SER A 260 6.33 5.31 -2.52
N ASN A 261 5.02 5.06 -2.32
CA ASN A 261 4.07 6.19 -2.14
C ASN A 261 2.93 6.06 -1.11
N VAL A 262 2.93 5.11 -0.17
CA VAL A 262 1.95 5.15 0.94
C VAL A 262 2.60 5.63 2.22
N ALA A 263 1.92 6.55 2.91
CA ALA A 263 2.28 7.12 4.20
C ALA A 263 2.35 6.06 5.33
N VAL A 264 3.32 5.14 5.24
CA VAL A 264 3.70 4.17 6.29
C VAL A 264 4.23 4.90 7.53
N ARG A 265 4.64 6.16 7.37
CA ARG A 265 5.14 6.99 8.47
C ARG A 265 4.05 7.34 9.50
N ASP A 266 2.80 7.46 9.09
CA ASP A 266 1.71 7.86 9.99
C ASP A 266 1.12 6.65 10.75
N LEU A 267 1.04 5.48 10.10
CA LEU A 267 0.68 4.21 10.75
C LEU A 267 1.72 3.78 11.82
N ASN A 268 3.01 3.96 11.53
CA ASN A 268 4.08 3.59 12.45
C ASN A 268 4.06 4.41 13.75
N ASN A 269 3.73 5.71 13.67
CA ASN A 269 3.78 6.61 14.83
C ASN A 269 2.59 6.41 15.77
N ASN A 270 1.38 6.23 15.24
CA ASN A 270 0.19 5.98 16.06
C ASN A 270 0.19 4.57 16.66
N MET A 271 0.76 3.59 15.96
CA MET A 271 0.80 2.21 16.43
C MET A 271 1.92 1.91 17.41
N ALA A 272 3.05 2.63 17.31
CA ALA A 272 4.08 2.57 18.34
C ALA A 272 3.54 3.04 19.71
N ASP A 273 2.80 4.15 19.77
CA ASP A 273 2.22 4.65 21.04
C ASP A 273 1.15 3.70 21.59
N ILE A 274 0.28 3.13 20.73
CA ILE A 274 -0.73 2.15 21.15
C ILE A 274 -0.06 0.86 21.66
N LEU A 275 0.96 0.34 20.96
CA LEU A 275 1.68 -0.86 21.36
C LEU A 275 2.55 -0.64 22.60
N GLU A 276 3.14 0.54 22.76
CA GLU A 276 3.91 0.93 23.95
C GLU A 276 3.00 1.00 25.18
N ARG A 277 1.82 1.63 25.07
CA ARG A 277 0.78 1.63 26.12
C ARG A 277 0.26 0.22 26.46
N LEU A 278 0.16 -0.66 25.47
CA LEU A 278 -0.26 -2.06 25.67
C LEU A 278 0.84 -2.94 26.30
N SER A 279 2.11 -2.69 25.97
CA SER A 279 3.25 -3.40 26.54
C SER A 279 3.51 -3.01 28.00
N THR A 280 3.37 -1.72 28.33
CA THR A 280 3.54 -1.19 29.69
C THR A 280 2.42 -1.64 30.63
N GLN A 281 1.18 -1.78 30.13
CA GLN A 281 0.07 -2.36 30.89
C GLN A 281 0.33 -3.84 31.27
N LYS A 282 1.12 -4.59 30.49
CA LYS A 282 1.53 -5.97 30.81
C LYS A 282 2.54 -6.00 31.96
N VAL A 283 3.49 -5.06 31.99
CA VAL A 283 4.50 -4.92 33.06
C VAL A 283 3.85 -4.61 34.42
N GLU A 284 2.79 -3.80 34.44
CA GLU A 284 2.10 -3.49 35.70
C GLU A 284 1.26 -4.65 36.26
N LYS A 285 0.78 -5.55 35.39
CA LYS A 285 0.01 -6.74 35.79
C LYS A 285 0.90 -7.85 36.35
N ASP A 286 2.08 -8.05 35.77
CA ASP A 286 3.07 -9.03 36.25
C ASP A 286 3.63 -8.68 37.65
N ASN A 287 3.71 -7.38 37.99
CA ASN A 287 4.16 -6.94 39.32
C ASN A 287 3.15 -7.19 40.47
N LYS A 288 1.93 -7.70 40.17
CA LYS A 288 0.91 -8.01 41.17
C LYS A 288 0.69 -9.51 41.40
N GLU A 289 1.39 -10.40 40.72
CA GLU A 289 1.26 -11.84 40.91
C GLU A 289 2.41 -12.41 41.75
N ALA A 290 2.07 -12.94 42.94
CA ALA A 290 3.00 -13.59 43.85
C ALA A 290 3.64 -14.86 43.24
N PRO A 291 4.90 -15.20 43.59
CA PRO A 291 5.65 -16.25 42.92
C PRO A 291 5.18 -17.63 43.40
N GLY A 292 4.40 -18.32 42.56
CA GLY A 292 4.16 -19.75 42.76
C GLY A 292 2.79 -20.24 42.29
N SER A 293 2.55 -20.32 41.00
CA SER A 293 1.63 -21.34 40.47
C SER A 293 2.03 -21.76 39.06
N LYS A 294 1.88 -23.05 38.79
CA LYS A 294 2.46 -23.78 37.65
C LYS A 294 2.00 -23.21 36.31
N LYS A 295 2.96 -22.67 35.54
CA LYS A 295 2.81 -22.02 34.23
C LYS A 295 2.74 -22.98 33.02
N GLU A 296 2.60 -24.30 33.19
CA GLU A 296 2.71 -25.24 32.06
C GLU A 296 1.48 -25.25 31.12
N GLY A 297 0.28 -24.99 31.64
CA GLY A 297 -0.94 -24.94 30.82
C GLY A 297 -1.07 -23.65 29.99
N ASN A 298 -0.60 -22.52 30.53
CA ASN A 298 -0.82 -21.21 29.90
C ASN A 298 0.15 -20.96 28.73
N THR A 299 1.37 -21.50 28.81
CA THR A 299 2.36 -21.34 27.73
C THR A 299 1.95 -22.05 26.44
N LEU A 300 1.30 -23.23 26.53
CA LEU A 300 0.83 -23.93 25.33
C LEU A 300 -0.26 -23.15 24.59
N PHE A 301 -1.28 -22.66 25.32
CA PHE A 301 -2.33 -21.83 24.72
C PHE A 301 -1.79 -20.52 24.17
N TRP A 302 -0.80 -19.92 24.84
CA TRP A 302 -0.12 -18.72 24.35
C TRP A 302 0.62 -18.99 23.03
N VAL A 303 1.42 -20.06 22.94
CA VAL A 303 2.12 -20.46 21.71
C VAL A 303 1.14 -20.74 20.58
N ILE A 304 0.05 -21.47 20.86
CA ILE A 304 -1.02 -21.72 19.88
C ILE A 304 -1.61 -20.40 19.40
N GLY A 305 -1.87 -19.46 20.30
CA GLY A 305 -2.37 -18.13 19.97
C GLY A 305 -1.42 -17.33 19.07
N CYS A 306 -0.11 -17.37 19.33
CA CYS A 306 0.90 -16.75 18.46
C CYS A 306 1.00 -17.41 17.08
N LEU A 307 0.87 -18.74 17.00
CA LEU A 307 0.80 -19.45 15.71
C LEU A 307 -0.44 -19.03 14.91
N PHE A 308 -1.60 -18.91 15.57
CA PHE A 308 -2.80 -18.36 14.93
C PHE A 308 -2.58 -16.93 14.44
N THR A 309 -1.89 -16.09 15.21
CA THR A 309 -1.52 -14.73 14.78
C THR A 309 -0.61 -14.78 13.56
N GLY A 310 0.41 -15.64 13.53
CA GLY A 310 1.28 -15.81 12.37
C GLY A 310 0.53 -16.24 11.10
N VAL A 311 -0.40 -17.19 11.24
CA VAL A 311 -1.29 -17.61 10.14
C VAL A 311 -2.18 -16.45 9.69
N ALA A 312 -2.79 -15.71 10.61
CA ALA A 312 -3.60 -14.55 10.30
C ALA A 312 -2.80 -13.50 9.51
N VAL A 313 -1.58 -13.18 9.96
CA VAL A 313 -0.68 -12.24 9.29
C VAL A 313 -0.30 -12.70 7.88
N SER A 314 -0.12 -14.01 7.67
CA SER A 314 0.21 -14.56 6.35
C SER A 314 -0.90 -14.39 5.29
N LEU A 315 -2.13 -14.10 5.70
CA LEU A 315 -3.24 -13.77 4.78
C LEU A 315 -3.03 -12.42 4.09
N GLY A 316 -2.24 -11.53 4.69
CA GLY A 316 -1.82 -10.27 4.13
C GLY A 316 -2.80 -9.11 4.33
N THR A 317 -2.32 -7.92 3.99
CA THR A 317 -2.99 -6.64 4.24
C THR A 317 -4.34 -6.52 3.53
N SER A 318 -4.42 -6.88 2.24
CA SER A 318 -5.66 -6.74 1.46
C SER A 318 -6.80 -7.62 1.98
N PHE A 319 -6.49 -8.82 2.48
CA PHE A 319 -7.50 -9.68 3.09
C PHE A 319 -8.13 -9.00 4.30
N TRP A 320 -7.31 -8.54 5.25
CA TRP A 320 -7.81 -7.93 6.48
C TRP A 320 -8.47 -6.57 6.25
N LEU A 321 -7.99 -5.78 5.28
CA LEU A 321 -8.64 -4.54 4.88
C LEU A 321 -10.06 -4.79 4.35
N ASN A 322 -10.21 -5.77 3.46
CA ASN A 322 -11.51 -6.13 2.90
C ASN A 322 -12.44 -6.70 3.97
N PHE A 323 -11.89 -7.49 4.90
CA PHE A 323 -12.65 -7.99 6.05
C PHE A 323 -13.09 -6.84 6.98
N LEU A 324 -12.23 -5.86 7.24
CA LEU A 324 -12.57 -4.68 8.02
C LEU A 324 -13.68 -3.86 7.36
N LYS A 325 -13.58 -3.58 6.05
CA LYS A 325 -14.63 -2.91 5.27
C LYS A 325 -15.98 -3.62 5.42
N LEU A 326 -15.98 -4.95 5.26
CA LEU A 326 -17.18 -5.77 5.44
C LEU A 326 -17.75 -5.65 6.84
N MET A 327 -16.91 -5.83 7.87
CA MET A 327 -17.37 -5.82 9.26
C MET A 327 -17.84 -4.44 9.72
N ILE A 328 -17.21 -3.35 9.26
CA ILE A 328 -17.64 -1.97 9.53
C ILE A 328 -18.98 -1.68 8.83
N SER A 329 -19.16 -2.13 7.58
CA SER A 329 -20.43 -2.01 6.87
C SER A 329 -21.57 -2.77 7.57
N VAL A 330 -21.28 -4.00 8.03
CA VAL A 330 -22.22 -4.79 8.84
C VAL A 330 -22.53 -4.07 10.15
N ARG A 331 -21.52 -3.51 10.84
CA ARG A 331 -21.72 -2.72 12.05
C ARG A 331 -22.60 -1.49 11.82
N SER A 332 -22.37 -0.72 10.75
CA SER A 332 -23.16 0.47 10.42
C SER A 332 -24.60 0.15 10.01
N SER A 333 -24.85 -1.02 9.39
CA SER A 333 -26.22 -1.44 9.06
C SER A 333 -27.03 -1.85 10.29
N ILE A 334 -26.36 -2.29 11.37
CA ILE A 334 -26.99 -2.61 12.67
C ILE A 334 -27.12 -1.36 13.55
N ARG A 335 -26.21 -0.37 13.42
CA ARG A 335 -26.26 0.94 14.08
C ARG A 335 -26.03 2.10 13.09
N PRO A 336 -27.09 2.64 12.49
CA PRO A 336 -26.98 3.74 11.52
C PRO A 336 -26.44 5.07 12.08
N GLY A 337 -26.31 5.21 13.41
CA GLY A 337 -25.95 6.48 14.08
C GLY A 337 -24.48 6.62 14.53
N ASP A 338 -23.67 5.55 14.52
CA ASP A 338 -22.29 5.58 15.06
C ASP A 338 -21.22 5.83 13.95
N SER A 339 -21.62 6.08 12.70
CA SER A 339 -20.71 6.29 11.56
C SER A 339 -20.25 7.74 11.40
N ASN A 340 -20.72 8.65 12.24
CA ASN A 340 -20.33 10.06 12.20
C ASN A 340 -19.22 10.30 13.25
N PRO A 341 -18.00 10.72 12.86
CA PRO A 341 -16.90 10.98 13.79
C PRO A 341 -17.17 12.07 14.85
N LYS A 342 -18.34 12.73 14.79
CA LYS A 342 -18.75 13.81 15.69
C LYS A 342 -19.51 13.35 16.95
N ASP A 343 -19.98 12.11 17.01
CA ASP A 343 -20.89 11.65 18.06
C ASP A 343 -20.24 10.67 19.06
N ALA A 344 -18.95 10.85 19.35
CA ALA A 344 -18.35 10.21 20.54
C ALA A 344 -18.93 10.87 21.82
N PRO A 345 -19.39 10.11 22.83
CA PRO A 345 -19.88 10.69 24.07
C PRO A 345 -18.72 11.39 24.80
N ALA A 346 -18.78 12.71 24.84
CA ALA A 346 -17.93 13.55 25.69
C ALA A 346 -18.27 13.28 27.16
N ALA A 347 -17.56 12.33 27.78
CA ALA A 347 -17.53 12.19 29.22
C ALA A 347 -16.51 13.16 29.81
N GLY A 348 -17.00 14.37 30.16
CA GLY A 348 -16.52 15.12 31.32
C GLY A 348 -15.51 16.24 31.08
N ALA A 349 -16.01 17.46 30.80
CA ALA A 349 -15.57 18.70 31.46
C ALA A 349 -16.49 19.85 31.02
N ALA A 350 -17.38 20.27 31.92
CA ALA A 350 -18.29 21.39 31.71
C ALA A 350 -17.62 22.76 31.98
N ALA A 351 -18.23 23.78 31.39
CA ALA A 351 -18.29 25.20 31.81
C ALA A 351 -17.38 26.21 31.10
N ASN A 352 -17.88 26.79 30.00
CA ASN A 352 -18.28 28.20 29.87
C ASN A 352 -18.22 28.68 28.41
N GLN A 353 -19.38 28.81 27.77
CA GLN A 353 -19.58 29.74 26.66
C GLN A 353 -19.96 31.12 27.21
N PRO A 354 -19.77 32.19 26.42
CA PRO A 354 -20.93 32.70 25.69
C PRO A 354 -20.65 32.98 24.20
N SER A 355 -21.64 32.66 23.36
CA SER A 355 -21.77 33.03 21.95
C SER A 355 -22.08 34.53 21.76
N PRO A 356 -21.94 35.10 20.54
CA PRO A 356 -23.05 35.06 19.57
C PRO A 356 -22.65 34.80 18.09
N SER A 357 -23.60 34.24 17.35
CA SER A 357 -23.64 33.88 15.91
C SER A 357 -23.84 35.11 14.97
N PRO A 358 -24.12 34.99 13.65
CA PRO A 358 -23.70 34.01 12.61
C PRO A 358 -23.20 34.69 11.30
N SER A 359 -22.53 33.97 10.40
CA SER A 359 -22.66 34.18 8.93
C SER A 359 -22.22 32.95 8.15
N LEU A 360 -23.03 32.65 7.13
CA LEU A 360 -22.93 31.56 6.18
C LEU A 360 -21.78 31.82 5.19
N GLU A 361 -21.08 30.76 4.75
CA GLU A 361 -21.05 30.28 3.35
C GLU A 361 -19.93 29.26 3.11
N GLY A 362 -20.31 28.12 2.50
CA GLY A 362 -19.58 27.38 1.46
C GLY A 362 -18.15 26.88 1.69
N GLY A 363 -17.95 25.56 1.53
CA GLY A 363 -16.71 25.05 0.92
C GLY A 363 -16.16 23.73 1.46
N SER A 364 -16.23 22.71 0.62
CA SER A 364 -15.32 21.55 0.55
C SER A 364 -13.88 21.87 0.95
N SER A 365 -13.21 20.99 1.73
CA SER A 365 -11.75 20.83 1.63
C SER A 365 -11.26 19.50 2.22
N SER A 366 -10.54 18.74 1.40
CA SER A 366 -9.39 17.96 1.86
C SER A 366 -8.41 18.94 2.51
N GLY A 367 -8.02 18.73 3.77
CA GLY A 367 -7.16 19.67 4.48
C GLY A 367 -5.86 19.96 3.71
N SER A 368 -5.57 21.23 3.50
CA SER A 368 -4.34 21.70 2.88
C SER A 368 -3.15 21.46 3.82
N PHE A 369 -1.93 21.38 3.29
CA PHE A 369 -0.71 21.32 4.13
C PHE A 369 -0.65 22.48 5.13
N GLU A 370 -1.13 23.66 4.71
CA GLU A 370 -1.19 24.86 5.54
C GLU A 370 -2.05 24.67 6.80
N ASP A 371 -3.06 23.81 6.76
CA ASP A 371 -3.94 23.49 7.91
C ASP A 371 -3.21 22.68 9.00
N HIS A 372 -2.06 22.08 8.68
CA HIS A 372 -1.23 21.31 9.61
C HIS A 372 -0.06 22.12 10.20
N LEU A 373 0.04 23.42 9.88
CA LEU A 373 1.04 24.30 10.47
C LEU A 373 0.54 24.86 11.79
N ASP A 374 1.27 24.56 12.87
CA ASP A 374 1.05 25.18 14.16
C ASP A 374 1.55 26.64 14.17
N THR A 375 1.07 27.42 15.13
CA THR A 375 1.40 28.85 15.30
C THR A 375 2.91 29.09 15.32
N LYS A 376 3.69 28.17 15.88
CA LYS A 376 5.15 28.30 15.98
C LYS A 376 5.81 28.17 14.60
N LYS A 377 5.39 27.20 13.79
CA LYS A 377 5.89 27.04 12.41
C LYS A 377 5.49 28.22 11.53
N ILE A 378 4.29 28.78 11.72
CA ILE A 378 3.86 29.97 10.99
C ILE A 378 4.70 31.19 11.38
N SER A 379 5.01 31.37 12.66
CA SER A 379 5.94 32.42 13.10
C SER A 379 7.34 32.24 12.50
N GLU A 380 7.86 31.01 12.46
CA GLU A 380 9.15 30.73 11.80
C GLU A 380 9.12 31.05 10.30
N ILE A 381 8.02 30.74 9.60
CA ILE A 381 7.83 31.12 8.19
C ILE A 381 7.82 32.64 8.04
N GLN A 382 7.09 33.35 8.92
CA GLN A 382 7.01 34.81 8.89
C GLN A 382 8.40 35.45 9.06
N GLU A 383 9.20 34.93 10.00
CA GLU A 383 10.58 35.37 10.22
C GLU A 383 11.47 35.13 8.99
N ILE A 384 11.38 33.95 8.35
CA ILE A 384 12.16 33.63 7.13
C ILE A 384 11.75 34.54 5.96
N LEU A 385 10.46 34.87 5.86
CA LEU A 385 9.94 35.81 4.85
C LEU A 385 10.28 37.28 5.15
N GLY A 386 10.99 37.56 6.25
CA GLY A 386 11.46 38.89 6.62
C GLY A 386 10.42 39.78 7.31
N LEU A 387 9.32 39.21 7.81
CA LEU A 387 8.36 39.90 8.68
C LEU A 387 8.95 40.04 10.08
N SER A 388 8.70 41.16 10.76
CA SER A 388 9.28 41.43 12.09
C SER A 388 8.33 42.21 12.99
N GLY A 389 8.52 42.08 14.31
CA GLY A 389 7.72 42.80 15.30
C GLY A 389 6.25 42.36 15.28
N ASP A 390 5.33 43.33 15.20
CA ASP A 390 3.88 43.13 15.28
C ASP A 390 3.30 42.33 14.10
N GLU A 391 4.09 42.06 13.06
CA GLU A 391 3.69 41.28 11.89
C GLU A 391 3.88 39.76 12.06
N VAL A 392 4.62 39.32 13.09
CA VAL A 392 4.82 37.90 13.42
C VAL A 392 3.68 37.41 14.32
N THR A 393 2.51 37.23 13.72
CA THR A 393 1.27 36.89 14.43
C THR A 393 1.09 35.38 14.64
N GLY A 394 1.90 34.54 13.98
CA GLY A 394 1.73 33.08 13.98
C GLY A 394 0.44 32.62 13.28
N ILE A 395 -0.17 33.50 12.48
CA ILE A 395 -1.36 33.25 11.66
C ILE A 395 -1.01 33.60 10.21
N MET A 396 -1.54 32.83 9.26
CA MET A 396 -1.41 33.12 7.83
C MET A 396 -2.23 34.34 7.42
N SER A 397 -1.71 35.52 7.78
CA SER A 397 -2.31 36.83 7.49
C SER A 397 -2.14 37.23 6.03
N MET A 398 -2.90 38.23 5.57
CA MET A 398 -2.69 38.80 4.23
C MET A 398 -1.26 39.33 4.02
N ALA A 399 -0.61 39.86 5.06
CA ALA A 399 0.79 40.27 5.00
C ALA A 399 1.73 39.07 4.78
N THR A 400 1.47 37.95 5.47
CA THR A 400 2.21 36.70 5.29
C THR A 400 2.02 36.12 3.89
N ARG A 401 0.80 36.18 3.35
CA ARG A 401 0.51 35.76 1.97
C ARG A 401 1.22 36.62 0.93
N ALA A 402 1.22 37.95 1.10
CA ALA A 402 1.94 38.86 0.21
C ALA A 402 3.47 38.64 0.25
N ALA A 403 4.03 38.38 1.44
CA ALA A 403 5.45 38.07 1.58
C ALA A 403 5.81 36.71 0.95
N LEU A 404 4.93 35.72 1.07
CA LEU A 404 5.11 34.41 0.43
C LEU A 404 5.05 34.50 -1.09
N ASP A 405 4.14 35.28 -1.65
CA ASP A 405 4.05 35.48 -3.10
C ASP A 405 5.26 36.25 -3.64
N LYS A 406 5.80 37.22 -2.89
CA LYS A 406 7.06 37.87 -3.25
C LYS A 406 8.23 36.87 -3.27
N TRP A 407 8.32 36.00 -2.26
CA TRP A 407 9.31 34.94 -2.23
C TRP A 407 9.13 33.95 -3.39
N ARG A 408 7.89 33.58 -3.75
CA ARG A 408 7.61 32.72 -4.91
C ARG A 408 8.09 33.35 -6.23
N ASP A 409 7.88 34.65 -6.40
CA ASP A 409 8.33 35.40 -7.58
C ASP A 409 9.87 35.34 -7.74
N ASP A 410 10.61 35.49 -6.63
CA ASP A 410 12.08 35.38 -6.61
C ASP A 410 12.60 33.98 -7.03
N PHE A 411 11.76 32.94 -6.91
CA PHE A 411 12.09 31.55 -7.27
C PHE A 411 11.35 31.06 -8.55
N GLY A 412 10.58 31.92 -9.22
CA GLY A 412 9.81 31.56 -10.42
C GLY A 412 8.66 30.58 -10.17
N LEU A 413 8.08 30.60 -8.96
CA LEU A 413 6.99 29.73 -8.51
C LEU A 413 5.61 30.37 -8.77
N PRO A 414 4.54 29.57 -8.92
CA PRO A 414 3.18 30.08 -9.15
C PRO A 414 2.63 30.87 -7.95
N LEU A 415 2.10 32.07 -8.20
CA LEU A 415 1.55 32.99 -7.18
C LEU A 415 0.12 32.61 -6.74
N GLY A 416 -0.25 33.00 -5.52
CA GLY A 416 -1.65 32.98 -5.06
C GLY A 416 -2.17 31.63 -4.53
N GLY A 417 -1.29 30.64 -4.34
CA GLY A 417 -1.63 29.32 -3.80
C GLY A 417 -1.50 29.20 -2.27
N LEU A 418 -2.09 28.14 -1.71
CA LEU A 418 -1.79 27.68 -0.34
C LEU A 418 -0.32 27.26 -0.25
N LEU A 419 0.30 27.39 0.92
CA LEU A 419 1.67 26.93 1.11
C LEU A 419 1.71 25.41 0.98
N THR A 420 2.58 24.88 0.11
CA THR A 420 2.78 23.44 -0.05
C THR A 420 3.92 22.92 0.82
N LEU A 421 3.99 21.61 1.05
CA LEU A 421 5.10 20.99 1.78
C LEU A 421 6.45 21.22 1.08
N GLU A 422 6.48 21.18 -0.25
CA GLU A 422 7.70 21.43 -1.03
C GLU A 422 8.20 22.88 -0.85
N GLU A 423 7.29 23.85 -0.95
CA GLU A 423 7.60 25.26 -0.71
C GLU A 423 8.09 25.51 0.72
N TYR A 424 7.45 24.90 1.72
CA TYR A 424 7.87 25.00 3.12
C TYR A 424 9.29 24.43 3.35
N MET A 425 9.60 23.29 2.73
CA MET A 425 10.93 22.70 2.80
C MET A 425 11.98 23.56 2.10
N LEU A 426 11.62 24.23 1.00
CA LEU A 426 12.49 25.17 0.29
C LEU A 426 12.74 26.43 1.13
N LEU A 427 11.71 26.97 1.77
CA LEU A 427 11.78 28.10 2.69
C LEU A 427 12.77 27.85 3.83
N LYS A 428 12.73 26.65 4.43
CA LYS A 428 13.63 26.29 5.54
C LYS A 428 15.08 26.00 5.13
N ASN A 429 15.34 25.64 3.87
CA ASN A 429 16.69 25.26 3.40
C ASN A 429 16.96 25.73 1.95
N PRO A 430 17.12 27.05 1.73
CA PRO A 430 17.29 27.60 0.38
C PRO A 430 18.60 27.16 -0.31
N GLU A 431 19.66 26.90 0.47
CA GLU A 431 20.98 26.48 -0.04
C GLU A 431 21.01 25.05 -0.61
N ARG A 432 20.01 24.22 -0.27
CA ARG A 432 20.00 22.80 -0.66
C ARG A 432 19.63 22.58 -2.14
N TRP A 433 19.12 23.61 -2.80
CA TRP A 433 18.53 23.53 -4.14
C TRP A 433 19.17 24.47 -5.18
N LYS A 434 20.21 25.24 -4.80
CA LYS A 434 21.01 26.07 -5.72
C LYS A 434 22.18 25.32 -6.39
N ARG A 435 22.14 23.99 -6.50
CA ARG A 435 23.19 23.18 -7.14
C ARG A 435 22.74 22.44 -8.38
#